data_AF-A0A6P7TL13-F1
#
_entry.id   AF-A0A6P7TL13-F1
#
_cell.length_a   1.000
_cell.length_b   1.000
_cell.length_c   1.000
_cell.angle_alpha   90.00
_cell.angle_beta   90.00
_cell.angle_gamma   90.00
#
_symmetry.space_group_name_H-M   'P 1'
#
loop_
_entity.id
_entity.type
_entity.pdbx_description
1 polymer ?
#
loop_
_entity_poly.entity_id
_entity_poly.type
_entity_poly.pdbx_seq_one_letter_code
_entity_poly.pdbx_strand_id
1 'polypeptide(L)'
;MLFVLAAFTSELHEPKPCLVSKWSQWERYDEIFFVRRRKIRRRPDVGGKECPFFIQAKTVSDRQLSAQLPFAEASRRFLSNVIRGGSLAGDEATNLNSFSRSRDHSNNSYIVKHKVWPERLLLTVLDDSLCVISSTLGLKTKFLVLSLLESLCGSTFDKNAPTVGLQTYSVKSRLVMPLKKPATKHELRHAVLSYYTHSVKLLQLDRALDRTVSILNTTMRKKKYWRSAVLLVLSSWNYCDENTLGEAVLIKEHSDVYVLLIGPEPDSTQIVCFSSLASQPIQDHYIRLPDSETLNKFIAKVLVAQFKNTFCYNQ
;
A
#
# COMPACT_ATOMS: atom_id res chain seq x y z
N MET A 1 10.06 -28.70 64.23
CA MET A 1 10.14 -27.65 63.19
C MET A 1 8.73 -27.50 62.62
N LEU A 2 7.90 -26.62 63.20
CA LEU A 2 6.52 -26.40 62.77
C LEU A 2 6.49 -25.44 61.58
N PHE A 3 5.98 -25.88 60.44
CA PHE A 3 5.65 -25.00 59.32
C PHE A 3 4.26 -24.40 59.56
N VAL A 4 4.21 -23.12 59.90
CA VAL A 4 2.96 -22.34 59.93
C VAL A 4 2.58 -22.02 58.48
N LEU A 5 1.63 -22.76 57.94
CA LEU A 5 0.97 -22.42 56.67
C LEU A 5 0.07 -21.20 56.92
N ALA A 6 0.59 -20.00 56.64
CA ALA A 6 -0.23 -18.80 56.58
C ALA A 6 -1.16 -18.92 55.38
N ALA A 7 -2.43 -19.25 55.64
CA ALA A 7 -3.49 -19.20 54.66
C ALA A 7 -3.68 -17.74 54.21
N PHE A 8 -3.11 -17.40 53.05
CA PHE A 8 -3.49 -16.17 52.34
C PHE A 8 -4.94 -16.33 51.88
N THR A 9 -5.87 -15.82 52.68
CA THR A 9 -7.23 -15.55 52.22
C THR A 9 -7.12 -14.43 51.20
N SER A 10 -6.92 -14.79 49.92
CA SER A 10 -7.06 -13.83 48.83
C SER A 10 -8.50 -13.34 48.87
N GLU A 11 -8.72 -12.15 49.40
CA GLU A 11 -10.00 -11.47 49.31
C GLU A 11 -10.38 -11.44 47.83
N LEU A 12 -11.38 -12.24 47.46
CA LEU A 12 -11.93 -12.32 46.11
C LEU A 12 -12.53 -10.95 45.78
N HIS A 13 -11.69 -10.08 45.24
CA HIS A 13 -12.11 -8.77 44.77
C HIS A 13 -13.04 -8.98 43.57
N GLU A 14 -14.27 -8.49 43.67
CA GLU A 14 -15.21 -8.52 42.56
C GLU A 14 -14.59 -7.80 41.34
N PRO A 15 -14.67 -8.38 40.13
CA PRO A 15 -14.14 -7.77 38.93
C PRO A 15 -14.68 -6.36 38.70
N LYS A 16 -13.81 -5.34 38.81
CA LYS A 16 -14.22 -3.95 38.56
C LYS A 16 -14.10 -3.63 37.06
N PRO A 17 -15.20 -3.31 36.36
CA PRO A 17 -15.14 -2.97 34.95
C PRO A 17 -14.53 -1.58 34.74
N CYS A 18 -13.94 -1.39 33.55
CA CYS A 18 -13.47 -0.09 33.10
C CYS A 18 -14.61 0.92 33.04
N LEU A 19 -14.40 2.10 33.63
CA LEU A 19 -15.32 3.24 33.51
C LEU A 19 -14.70 4.28 32.59
N VAL A 20 -15.46 4.71 31.60
CA VAL A 20 -15.06 5.76 30.64
C VAL A 20 -16.05 6.92 30.69
N SER A 21 -15.58 8.13 30.38
CA SER A 21 -16.46 9.30 30.26
C SER A 21 -17.40 9.18 29.05
N LYS A 22 -18.38 10.08 28.99
CA LYS A 22 -19.08 10.39 27.74
C LYS A 22 -18.07 10.86 26.68
N TRP A 23 -18.43 10.66 25.41
CA TRP A 23 -17.68 11.21 24.29
C TRP A 23 -17.73 12.74 24.29
N SER A 24 -16.62 13.37 23.88
CA SER A 24 -16.60 14.78 23.51
C SER A 24 -17.47 15.04 22.28
N GLN A 25 -17.71 16.31 22.00
CA GLN A 25 -18.22 16.71 20.70
C GLN A 25 -17.21 16.33 19.61
N TRP A 26 -17.70 16.20 18.38
CA TRP A 26 -16.85 16.01 17.22
C TRP A 26 -16.07 17.29 16.95
N GLU A 27 -14.75 17.21 17.01
CA GLU A 27 -13.84 18.30 16.72
C GLU A 27 -13.16 18.03 15.37
N ARG A 28 -12.97 19.09 14.58
CA ARG A 28 -12.23 18.98 13.32
C ARG A 28 -10.76 18.75 13.66
N TYR A 29 -10.25 17.58 13.29
CA TYR A 29 -8.84 17.24 13.49
C TYR A 29 -8.00 17.70 12.31
N ASP A 30 -8.54 17.55 11.10
CA ASP A 30 -7.93 17.92 9.84
C ASP A 30 -9.03 18.29 8.83
N GLU A 31 -8.67 18.67 7.61
CA GLU A 31 -9.61 19.04 6.57
C GLU A 31 -10.67 17.95 6.31
N ILE A 32 -10.26 16.68 6.47
CA ILE A 32 -11.00 15.48 6.05
C ILE A 32 -11.50 14.65 7.25
N PHE A 33 -11.07 14.97 8.48
CA PHE A 33 -11.33 14.14 9.65
C PHE A 33 -11.91 14.91 10.81
N PHE A 34 -12.96 14.33 11.39
CA PHE A 34 -13.45 14.69 12.71
C PHE A 34 -13.06 13.62 13.70
N VAL A 35 -12.63 14.04 14.89
CA VAL A 35 -12.32 13.16 16.01
C VAL A 35 -13.17 13.53 17.21
N ARG A 36 -13.53 12.53 18.01
CA ARG A 36 -14.04 12.73 19.36
C ARG A 36 -13.31 11.82 20.32
N ARG A 37 -13.16 12.27 21.55
CA ARG A 37 -12.37 11.61 22.58
C ARG A 37 -13.22 11.34 23.82
N ARG A 38 -12.87 10.30 24.57
CA ARG A 38 -13.37 10.08 25.94
C ARG A 38 -12.21 9.69 26.83
N LYS A 39 -12.32 9.92 28.13
CA LYS A 39 -11.26 9.65 29.10
C LYS A 39 -11.60 8.41 29.92
N ILE A 40 -10.60 7.61 30.28
CA ILE A 40 -10.77 6.59 31.32
C ILE A 40 -10.99 7.31 32.65
N ARG A 41 -12.09 6.99 33.32
CA ARG A 41 -12.37 7.42 34.69
C ARG A 41 -11.87 6.40 35.71
N ARG A 42 -11.91 5.10 35.36
CA ARG A 42 -11.38 4.00 36.18
C ARG A 42 -10.86 2.89 35.28
N ARG A 43 -9.62 2.44 35.51
CA ARG A 43 -9.04 1.29 34.82
C ARG A 43 -9.70 -0.01 35.32
N PRO A 44 -9.77 -1.08 34.50
CA PRO A 44 -10.25 -2.36 34.97
C PRO A 44 -9.31 -2.93 36.02
N ASP A 45 -9.86 -3.66 36.99
CA ASP A 45 -9.11 -4.41 38.00
C ASP A 45 -8.94 -5.87 37.54
N VAL A 46 -8.22 -6.69 38.31
CA VAL A 46 -7.99 -8.12 37.98
C VAL A 46 -9.33 -8.82 37.72
N GLY A 47 -9.47 -9.45 36.54
CA GLY A 47 -10.70 -10.09 36.08
C GLY A 47 -11.71 -9.17 35.38
N GLY A 48 -11.48 -7.86 35.34
CA GLY A 48 -12.34 -6.89 34.65
C GLY A 48 -12.17 -6.88 33.12
N LYS A 49 -13.24 -6.54 32.38
CA LYS A 49 -13.20 -6.38 30.92
C LYS A 49 -12.28 -5.21 30.50
N GLU A 50 -11.56 -5.38 29.40
CA GLU A 50 -10.73 -4.33 28.80
C GLU A 50 -11.53 -3.06 28.51
N CYS A 51 -10.86 -1.91 28.62
CA CYS A 51 -11.49 -0.64 28.30
C CYS A 51 -11.77 -0.52 26.79
N PRO A 52 -12.94 0.01 26.41
CA PRO A 52 -13.22 0.28 25.01
C PRO A 52 -12.41 1.50 24.50
N PHE A 53 -12.26 1.64 23.18
CA PHE A 53 -11.44 2.71 22.58
C PHE A 53 -11.77 4.13 23.07
N PHE A 54 -10.74 4.96 23.24
CA PHE A 54 -10.86 6.34 23.76
C PHE A 54 -10.93 7.42 22.69
N ILE A 55 -10.67 7.07 21.45
CA ILE A 55 -10.68 7.96 20.31
C ILE A 55 -11.56 7.32 19.25
N GLN A 56 -12.44 8.12 18.65
CA GLN A 56 -13.20 7.74 17.48
C GLN A 56 -12.95 8.78 16.41
N ALA A 57 -12.65 8.32 15.19
CA ALA A 57 -12.51 9.16 14.01
C ALA A 57 -13.67 8.88 13.04
N LYS A 58 -14.11 9.91 12.31
CA LYS A 58 -14.97 9.77 11.15
C LYS A 58 -14.46 10.67 10.03
N THR A 59 -14.56 10.19 8.79
CA THR A 59 -14.34 11.01 7.61
C THR A 59 -15.52 11.95 7.38
N VAL A 60 -15.27 13.07 6.71
CA VAL A 60 -16.35 13.84 6.08
C VAL A 60 -17.06 12.92 5.07
N SER A 61 -18.38 13.06 4.87
CA SER A 61 -19.11 12.20 3.93
C SER A 61 -18.51 12.26 2.52
N ASP A 62 -18.61 11.17 1.75
CA ASP A 62 -18.03 11.04 0.40
C ASP A 62 -18.39 12.21 -0.55
N ARG A 63 -19.59 12.80 -0.39
CA ARG A 63 -20.03 13.97 -1.18
C ARG A 63 -19.22 15.24 -0.91
N GLN A 64 -18.70 15.40 0.30
CA GLN A 64 -17.85 16.54 0.67
C GLN A 64 -16.37 16.25 0.41
N LEU A 65 -15.92 14.99 0.53
CA LEU A 65 -14.56 14.59 0.15
C LEU A 65 -14.28 14.89 -1.34
N SER A 66 -15.24 14.66 -2.23
CA SER A 66 -15.10 14.94 -3.66
C SER A 66 -14.98 16.44 -3.98
N ALA A 67 -15.55 17.30 -3.15
CA ALA A 67 -15.49 18.76 -3.33
C ALA A 67 -14.23 19.39 -2.70
N GLN A 68 -13.60 18.71 -1.74
CA GLN A 68 -12.48 19.26 -0.95
C GLN A 68 -11.12 18.62 -1.23
N LEU A 69 -11.04 17.62 -2.11
CA LEU A 69 -9.76 17.00 -2.48
C LEU A 69 -9.36 17.39 -3.91
N PRO A 70 -8.82 18.60 -4.13
CA PRO A 70 -8.14 18.92 -5.38
C PRO A 70 -7.01 17.91 -5.67
N PHE A 71 -6.47 17.25 -4.63
CA PHE A 71 -5.48 16.17 -4.73
C PHE A 71 -5.97 14.92 -5.50
N ALA A 72 -7.17 14.42 -5.22
CA ALA A 72 -7.70 13.21 -5.85
C ALA A 72 -8.13 13.49 -7.30
N GLU A 73 -8.68 14.68 -7.54
CA GLU A 73 -9.07 15.16 -8.87
C GLU A 73 -7.85 15.45 -9.76
N ALA A 74 -6.83 16.15 -9.23
CA ALA A 74 -5.58 16.44 -9.93
C ALA A 74 -4.81 15.16 -10.26
N SER A 75 -4.71 14.23 -9.31
CA SER A 75 -4.11 12.91 -9.55
C SER A 75 -4.88 12.15 -10.63
N ARG A 76 -6.22 12.10 -10.57
CA ARG A 76 -7.03 11.46 -11.62
C ARG A 76 -6.85 12.09 -13.00
N ARG A 77 -6.87 13.42 -13.12
CA ARG A 77 -6.70 14.13 -14.40
C ARG A 77 -5.32 13.89 -14.98
N PHE A 78 -4.30 14.01 -14.15
CA PHE A 78 -2.92 13.74 -14.52
C PHE A 78 -2.75 12.30 -15.03
N LEU A 79 -3.25 11.32 -14.27
CA LEU A 79 -3.19 9.90 -14.61
C LEU A 79 -3.98 9.55 -15.87
N SER A 80 -5.15 10.15 -16.06
CA SER A 80 -5.95 9.99 -17.27
C SER A 80 -5.19 10.48 -18.51
N ASN A 81 -4.41 11.57 -18.39
CA ASN A 81 -3.62 12.09 -19.51
C ASN A 81 -2.41 11.20 -19.83
N VAL A 82 -1.74 10.67 -18.80
CA VAL A 82 -0.64 9.71 -18.95
C VAL A 82 -1.12 8.40 -19.59
N ILE A 83 -2.23 7.83 -19.13
CA ILE A 83 -2.78 6.57 -19.67
C ILE A 83 -3.26 6.74 -21.12
N ARG A 84 -3.76 7.93 -21.48
CA ARG A 84 -4.17 8.25 -22.85
C ARG A 84 -3.00 8.58 -23.80
N GLY A 85 -1.75 8.47 -23.34
CA GLY A 85 -0.58 8.75 -24.17
C GLY A 85 -0.35 10.24 -24.46
N GLY A 86 -0.91 11.14 -23.64
CA GLY A 86 -0.63 12.57 -23.77
C GLY A 86 0.84 12.85 -23.50
N SER A 87 1.54 13.40 -24.50
CA SER A 87 2.91 13.90 -24.35
C SER A 87 2.92 15.06 -23.36
N LEU A 88 3.82 15.02 -22.38
CA LEU A 88 4.04 16.09 -21.40
C LEU A 88 5.06 17.13 -21.87
N ALA A 89 5.60 16.99 -23.08
CA ALA A 89 6.49 17.99 -23.67
C ALA A 89 5.64 19.06 -24.37
N GLY A 90 5.59 20.24 -23.77
CA GLY A 90 5.25 21.46 -24.50
C GLY A 90 6.30 21.70 -25.58
N ASP A 91 5.81 21.99 -26.79
CA ASP A 91 6.43 22.74 -27.88
C ASP A 91 7.90 22.43 -28.20
N GLU A 92 8.10 21.43 -29.07
CA GLU A 92 8.94 21.45 -30.28
C GLU A 92 9.23 20.01 -30.72
N ALA A 93 8.29 19.42 -31.45
CA ALA A 93 8.57 18.24 -32.28
C ALA A 93 8.03 18.55 -33.68
N THR A 94 8.88 19.19 -34.47
CA THR A 94 8.71 19.36 -35.91
C THR A 94 8.67 17.99 -36.60
N ASN A 95 7.64 17.81 -37.44
CA ASN A 95 7.59 16.97 -38.62
C ASN A 95 8.17 15.54 -38.55
N LEU A 96 7.33 14.58 -38.13
CA LEU A 96 7.40 13.18 -38.57
C LEU A 96 6.07 12.70 -39.16
N ASN A 97 5.36 13.58 -39.88
CA ASN A 97 4.21 13.21 -40.72
C ASN A 97 4.58 13.36 -42.20
N SER A 98 5.37 12.42 -42.72
CA SER A 98 5.40 12.12 -44.15
C SER A 98 5.36 10.61 -44.36
N PHE A 99 4.24 9.99 -44.00
CA PHE A 99 3.86 8.70 -44.56
C PHE A 99 2.87 8.95 -45.69
N SER A 100 3.37 8.81 -46.92
CA SER A 100 2.62 8.81 -48.17
C SER A 100 1.51 7.76 -48.12
N ARG A 101 0.26 8.24 -48.17
CA ARG A 101 -0.92 7.40 -48.41
C ARG A 101 -0.90 6.91 -49.86
N SER A 102 -0.51 5.65 -50.06
CA SER A 102 -0.97 4.89 -51.23
C SER A 102 -2.42 4.47 -50.98
N ARG A 103 -3.33 4.94 -51.83
CA ARG A 103 -4.72 4.46 -51.89
C ARG A 103 -4.71 3.17 -52.69
N ASP A 104 -4.94 2.04 -52.03
CA ASP A 104 -5.51 0.88 -52.69
C ASP A 104 -6.65 0.30 -51.86
N HIS A 105 -7.78 0.11 -52.54
CA HIS A 105 -9.00 -0.49 -52.04
C HIS A 105 -8.84 -2.01 -51.91
N SER A 106 -8.68 -2.50 -50.69
CA SER A 106 -9.05 -3.88 -50.37
C SER A 106 -9.65 -3.96 -48.97
N ASN A 107 -10.91 -4.37 -48.88
CA ASN A 107 -11.68 -4.62 -47.66
C ASN A 107 -11.14 -5.84 -46.90
N ASN A 108 -9.96 -5.73 -46.29
CA ASN A 108 -9.53 -6.64 -45.23
C ASN A 108 -9.48 -5.85 -43.92
N SER A 109 -10.58 -5.85 -43.17
CA SER A 109 -10.55 -5.46 -41.76
C SER A 109 -9.81 -6.55 -40.99
N TYR A 110 -8.49 -6.41 -40.89
CA TYR A 110 -7.73 -7.21 -39.95
C TYR A 110 -8.22 -6.84 -38.54
N ILE A 111 -9.00 -7.72 -37.92
CA ILE A 111 -9.26 -7.65 -36.49
C ILE A 111 -7.89 -7.84 -35.84
N VAL A 112 -7.26 -6.72 -35.45
CA VAL A 112 -6.10 -6.72 -34.58
C VAL A 112 -6.59 -7.34 -33.27
N LYS A 113 -6.40 -8.65 -33.12
CA LYS A 113 -6.60 -9.33 -31.84
C LYS A 113 -5.59 -8.72 -30.88
N HIS A 114 -6.04 -7.75 -30.09
CA HIS A 114 -5.22 -7.16 -29.04
C HIS A 114 -4.65 -8.31 -28.20
N LYS A 115 -3.32 -8.42 -28.22
CA LYS A 115 -2.56 -9.44 -27.50
C LYS A 115 -3.00 -9.38 -26.05
N VAL A 116 -3.66 -10.45 -25.59
CA VAL A 116 -4.15 -10.59 -24.21
C VAL A 116 -2.98 -10.32 -23.28
N TRP A 117 -3.18 -9.40 -22.34
CA TRP A 117 -2.17 -8.98 -21.39
C TRP A 117 -1.69 -10.22 -20.62
N PRO A 118 -0.37 -10.48 -20.51
CA PRO A 118 0.09 -11.54 -19.62
C PRO A 118 -0.45 -11.24 -18.22
N GLU A 119 -1.01 -12.24 -17.54
CA GLU A 119 -1.49 -12.07 -16.16
C GLU A 119 -0.34 -11.53 -15.31
N ARG A 120 -0.45 -10.28 -14.85
CA ARG A 120 0.56 -9.62 -14.01
C ARG A 120 0.15 -9.65 -12.55
N LEU A 121 1.14 -9.87 -11.68
CA LEU A 121 0.97 -9.84 -10.24
C LEU A 121 1.49 -8.54 -9.68
N LEU A 122 0.66 -7.88 -8.88
CA LEU A 122 1.11 -6.80 -8.02
C LEU A 122 0.86 -7.21 -6.58
N LEU A 123 1.92 -7.36 -5.80
CA LEU A 123 1.82 -7.59 -4.37
C LEU A 123 2.38 -6.37 -3.65
N THR A 124 1.55 -5.74 -2.83
CA THR A 124 1.95 -4.61 -2.01
C THR A 124 2.18 -5.09 -0.58
N VAL A 125 3.36 -4.84 -0.03
CA VAL A 125 3.73 -5.10 1.37
C VAL A 125 3.79 -3.76 2.10
N LEU A 126 2.88 -3.58 3.05
CA LEU A 126 2.66 -2.30 3.73
C LEU A 126 3.04 -2.38 5.21
N ASP A 127 3.89 -1.46 5.65
CA ASP A 127 4.22 -1.27 7.05
C ASP A 127 3.03 -0.67 7.82
N ASP A 128 2.43 -1.46 8.69
CA ASP A 128 1.32 -1.04 9.55
C ASP A 128 1.78 -0.11 10.70
N SER A 129 3.07 -0.09 11.03
CA SER A 129 3.62 0.80 12.06
C SER A 129 3.63 2.26 11.60
N LEU A 130 3.67 2.53 10.29
CA LEU A 130 3.50 3.87 9.72
C LEU A 130 2.21 4.53 10.19
N CYS A 131 1.18 3.73 10.49
CA CYS A 131 -0.10 4.22 10.96
C CYS A 131 -0.14 4.56 12.45
N VAL A 132 0.89 4.19 13.20
CA VAL A 132 0.95 4.33 14.67
C VAL A 132 1.66 5.63 15.08
N ILE A 133 2.58 6.13 14.25
CA ILE A 133 3.37 7.35 14.55
C ILE A 133 2.49 8.60 14.50
N SER A 134 1.49 8.63 13.62
CA SER A 134 0.46 9.68 13.57
C SER A 134 -0.77 9.15 12.84
N SER A 135 -1.97 9.36 13.40
CA SER A 135 -3.23 9.00 12.73
C SER A 135 -3.35 9.64 11.34
N THR A 136 -2.76 10.83 11.16
CA THR A 136 -2.72 11.52 9.87
C THR A 136 -1.81 10.80 8.87
N LEU A 137 -0.63 10.33 9.30
CA LEU A 137 0.30 9.62 8.42
C LEU A 137 -0.29 8.28 7.98
N GLY A 138 -0.91 7.53 8.91
CA GLY A 138 -1.55 6.26 8.56
C GLY A 138 -2.68 6.39 7.54
N LEU A 139 -3.54 7.39 7.71
CA LEU A 139 -4.60 7.68 6.75
C LEU A 139 -4.05 8.15 5.41
N LYS A 140 -3.02 9.00 5.40
CA LYS A 140 -2.32 9.42 4.18
C LYS A 140 -1.70 8.23 3.44
N THR A 141 -1.04 7.32 4.15
CA THR A 141 -0.46 6.10 3.55
C THR A 141 -1.53 5.19 2.98
N LYS A 142 -2.67 5.00 3.68
CA LYS A 142 -3.82 4.24 3.14
C LYS A 142 -4.38 4.87 1.88
N PHE A 143 -4.58 6.18 1.86
CA PHE A 143 -5.06 6.89 0.67
C PHE A 143 -4.06 6.83 -0.48
N LEU A 144 -2.76 6.95 -0.20
CA LEU A 144 -1.70 6.73 -1.16
C LEU A 144 -1.83 5.34 -1.78
N VAL A 145 -1.79 4.28 -0.97
CA VAL A 145 -1.86 2.90 -1.47
C VAL A 145 -3.13 2.70 -2.28
N LEU A 146 -4.27 3.23 -1.81
CA LEU A 146 -5.52 3.15 -2.56
C LEU A 146 -5.44 3.89 -3.90
N SER A 147 -4.93 5.13 -3.93
CA SER A 147 -4.78 5.91 -5.15
C SER A 147 -3.85 5.22 -6.14
N LEU A 148 -2.72 4.70 -5.69
CA LEU A 148 -1.78 3.96 -6.53
C LEU A 148 -2.43 2.70 -7.12
N LEU A 149 -3.08 1.90 -6.28
CA LEU A 149 -3.73 0.66 -6.71
C LEU A 149 -4.94 0.92 -7.62
N GLU A 150 -5.74 1.95 -7.37
CA GLU A 150 -6.81 2.38 -8.28
C GLU A 150 -6.26 2.84 -9.63
N SER A 151 -5.10 3.50 -9.64
CA SER A 151 -4.44 3.96 -10.86
C SER A 151 -3.89 2.79 -11.68
N LEU A 152 -3.29 1.81 -11.01
CA LEU A 152 -2.74 0.60 -11.64
C LEU A 152 -3.84 -0.31 -12.19
N CYS A 153 -4.99 -0.39 -11.53
CA CYS A 153 -6.13 -1.16 -12.02
C CYS A 153 -6.95 -0.43 -13.10
N GLY A 154 -6.69 0.86 -13.34
CA GLY A 154 -7.39 1.67 -14.34
C GLY A 154 -8.87 1.93 -14.02
N SER A 155 -9.56 2.61 -14.94
CA SER A 155 -11.01 2.85 -14.84
C SER A 155 -11.84 1.60 -15.12
N THR A 156 -11.27 0.63 -15.84
CA THR A 156 -11.93 -0.61 -16.22
C THR A 156 -11.25 -1.75 -15.47
N PHE A 157 -11.86 -2.16 -14.36
CA PHE A 157 -11.61 -3.43 -13.68
C PHE A 157 -12.10 -4.60 -14.56
N ASP A 158 -11.53 -4.68 -15.75
CA ASP A 158 -11.88 -5.65 -16.78
C ASP A 158 -11.12 -6.97 -16.54
N LYS A 159 -11.43 -8.00 -17.32
CA LYS A 159 -10.77 -9.33 -17.22
C LYS A 159 -9.24 -9.28 -17.36
N ASN A 160 -8.69 -8.18 -17.87
CA ASN A 160 -7.27 -7.95 -18.07
C ASN A 160 -6.61 -7.14 -16.94
N ALA A 161 -7.35 -6.76 -15.90
CA ALA A 161 -6.78 -6.03 -14.78
C ALA A 161 -5.73 -6.88 -14.03
N PRO A 162 -4.64 -6.26 -13.52
CA PRO A 162 -3.66 -6.98 -12.74
C PRO A 162 -4.30 -7.61 -11.51
N THR A 163 -3.79 -8.78 -11.11
CA THR A 163 -4.19 -9.36 -9.83
C THR A 163 -3.39 -8.67 -8.73
N VAL A 164 -4.11 -7.97 -7.86
CA VAL A 164 -3.53 -7.21 -6.76
C VAL A 164 -3.65 -8.00 -5.47
N GLY A 165 -2.56 -8.06 -4.71
CA GLY A 165 -2.50 -8.56 -3.35
C GLY A 165 -2.04 -7.45 -2.43
N LEU A 166 -2.55 -7.46 -1.19
CA LEU A 166 -2.16 -6.52 -0.16
C LEU A 166 -1.80 -7.32 1.08
N GLN A 167 -0.53 -7.25 1.47
CA GLN A 167 -0.01 -7.75 2.71
C GLN A 167 0.36 -6.56 3.60
N THR A 168 0.05 -6.64 4.88
CA THR A 168 0.57 -5.69 5.86
C THR A 168 1.51 -6.39 6.83
N TYR A 169 2.39 -5.62 7.48
CA TYR A 169 3.28 -6.16 8.51
C TYR A 169 3.48 -5.18 9.66
N SER A 170 3.65 -5.76 10.84
CA SER A 170 4.10 -5.10 12.07
C SER A 170 4.82 -6.17 12.90
N VAL A 171 4.27 -6.57 14.04
CA VAL A 171 4.70 -7.76 14.81
C VAL A 171 4.28 -9.05 14.10
N LYS A 172 3.23 -9.00 13.30
CA LYS A 172 2.74 -10.13 12.51
C LYS A 172 2.45 -9.65 11.10
N SER A 173 2.94 -10.40 10.13
CA SER A 173 2.48 -10.25 8.75
C SER A 173 1.04 -10.73 8.61
N ARG A 174 0.23 -10.03 7.82
CA ARG A 174 -1.16 -10.38 7.51
C ARG A 174 -1.45 -10.13 6.04
N LEU A 175 -2.07 -11.12 5.40
CA LEU A 175 -2.59 -10.94 4.05
C LEU A 175 -3.98 -10.31 4.14
N VAL A 176 -4.07 -9.01 3.83
CA VAL A 176 -5.33 -8.25 3.83
C VAL A 176 -6.15 -8.55 2.58
N MET A 177 -5.48 -8.71 1.43
CA MET A 177 -6.10 -9.07 0.16
C MET A 177 -5.31 -10.21 -0.50
N PRO A 178 -5.94 -11.37 -0.76
CA PRO A 178 -5.27 -12.51 -1.37
C PRO A 178 -5.22 -12.41 -2.90
N LEU A 179 -4.19 -13.03 -3.50
CA LEU A 179 -3.93 -13.09 -4.93
C LEU A 179 -4.75 -14.19 -5.64
N LYS A 180 -6.08 -14.11 -5.59
CA LYS A 180 -6.95 -15.14 -6.20
C LYS A 180 -7.52 -14.76 -7.56
N LYS A 181 -7.96 -13.50 -7.69
CA LYS A 181 -8.62 -12.95 -8.88
C LYS A 181 -8.31 -11.45 -8.95
N PRO A 182 -8.46 -10.80 -10.12
CA PRO A 182 -8.45 -9.34 -10.19
C PRO A 182 -9.45 -8.77 -9.17
N ALA A 183 -8.95 -7.94 -8.26
CA ALA A 183 -9.76 -7.34 -7.22
C ALA A 183 -10.61 -6.23 -7.84
N THR A 184 -11.90 -6.17 -7.52
CA THR A 184 -12.74 -5.04 -7.92
C THR A 184 -12.35 -3.77 -7.17
N LYS A 185 -12.72 -2.60 -7.71
CA LYS A 185 -12.53 -1.31 -7.02
C LYS A 185 -13.08 -1.31 -5.59
N HIS A 186 -14.24 -1.93 -5.41
CA HIS A 186 -14.90 -1.99 -4.11
C HIS A 186 -14.13 -2.90 -3.14
N GLU A 187 -13.73 -4.10 -3.57
CA GLU A 187 -12.89 -5.00 -2.76
C GLU A 187 -11.57 -4.32 -2.37
N LEU A 188 -10.95 -3.57 -3.29
CA LEU A 188 -9.74 -2.80 -3.05
C LEU A 188 -9.92 -1.71 -1.98
N ARG A 189 -10.93 -0.86 -2.16
CA ARG A 189 -11.28 0.18 -1.18
C ARG A 189 -11.57 -0.43 0.18
N HIS A 190 -12.39 -1.48 0.20
CA HIS A 190 -12.74 -2.15 1.44
C HIS A 190 -11.49 -2.70 2.12
N ALA A 191 -10.64 -3.44 1.42
CA ALA A 191 -9.41 -4.01 1.97
C ALA A 191 -8.48 -2.92 2.55
N VAL A 192 -8.19 -1.86 1.78
CA VAL A 192 -7.25 -0.79 2.20
C VAL A 192 -7.82 0.05 3.35
N LEU A 193 -9.11 0.39 3.32
CA LEU A 193 -9.71 1.27 4.32
C LEU A 193 -10.09 0.54 5.61
N SER A 194 -10.55 -0.72 5.50
CA SER A 194 -11.05 -1.48 6.66
C SER A 194 -9.96 -2.16 7.50
N TYR A 195 -8.74 -2.37 6.97
CA TYR A 195 -7.74 -3.09 7.76
C TYR A 195 -7.32 -2.28 9.00
N TYR A 196 -7.23 -2.97 10.14
CA TYR A 196 -6.91 -2.35 11.42
C TYR A 196 -5.38 -2.29 11.62
N THR A 197 -4.89 -1.11 11.94
CA THR A 197 -3.47 -0.84 12.19
C THR A 197 -3.15 -1.20 13.63
N HIS A 198 -2.15 -2.05 13.85
CA HIS A 198 -1.78 -2.46 15.20
C HIS A 198 -0.79 -1.48 15.80
N SER A 199 -1.10 -0.94 16.98
CA SER A 199 -0.25 0.00 17.71
C SER A 199 0.94 -0.68 18.38
N VAL A 200 1.86 -1.26 17.61
CA VAL A 200 3.03 -1.95 18.18
C VAL A 200 4.31 -1.56 17.46
N LYS A 201 5.38 -1.38 18.25
CA LYS A 201 6.68 -0.84 17.83
C LYS A 201 7.61 -1.85 17.16
N LEU A 202 7.32 -3.15 17.23
CA LEU A 202 8.22 -4.16 16.70
C LEU A 202 7.85 -4.48 15.26
N LEU A 203 8.78 -4.21 14.36
CA LEU A 203 8.67 -4.50 12.94
C LEU A 203 9.35 -5.84 12.64
N GLN A 204 8.73 -6.65 11.78
CA GLN A 204 9.26 -7.94 11.30
C GLN A 204 9.16 -7.97 9.77
N LEU A 205 9.99 -7.14 9.12
CA LEU A 205 10.01 -7.02 7.67
C LEU A 205 10.53 -8.31 7.00
N ASP A 206 11.54 -8.99 7.56
CA ASP A 206 11.96 -10.35 7.17
C ASP A 206 10.76 -11.26 6.98
N ARG A 207 10.03 -11.51 8.08
CA ARG A 207 8.96 -12.50 8.09
C ARG A 207 7.84 -12.10 7.15
N ALA A 208 7.68 -10.80 6.91
CA ALA A 208 6.76 -10.30 5.91
C ALA A 208 7.25 -10.66 4.50
N LEU A 209 8.52 -10.43 4.18
CA LEU A 209 9.13 -10.76 2.89
C LEU A 209 9.18 -12.27 2.65
N ASP A 210 9.54 -13.09 3.63
CA ASP A 210 9.56 -14.56 3.50
C ASP A 210 8.16 -15.09 3.19
N ARG A 211 7.15 -14.53 3.88
CA ARG A 211 5.76 -14.87 3.59
C ARG A 211 5.34 -14.40 2.20
N THR A 212 5.79 -13.22 1.77
CA THR A 212 5.56 -12.70 0.41
C THR A 212 6.17 -13.63 -0.64
N VAL A 213 7.42 -14.08 -0.46
CA VAL A 213 8.07 -15.08 -1.31
C VAL A 213 7.24 -16.35 -1.40
N SER A 214 6.82 -16.88 -0.24
CA SER A 214 6.01 -18.10 -0.16
C SER A 214 4.68 -17.96 -0.91
N ILE A 215 4.00 -16.81 -0.76
CA ILE A 215 2.77 -16.48 -1.47
C ILE A 215 3.01 -16.39 -2.98
N LEU A 216 4.05 -15.67 -3.42
CA LEU A 216 4.39 -15.51 -4.82
C LEU A 216 4.72 -16.86 -5.45
N ASN A 217 5.61 -17.64 -4.84
CA ASN A 217 5.99 -18.98 -5.31
C ASN A 217 4.79 -19.91 -5.43
N THR A 218 3.91 -19.93 -4.42
CA THR A 218 2.70 -20.76 -4.45
C THR A 218 1.74 -20.32 -5.56
N THR A 219 1.59 -19.01 -5.77
CA THR A 219 0.67 -18.45 -6.76
C THR A 219 1.19 -18.66 -8.18
N MET A 220 2.48 -18.39 -8.42
CA MET A 220 3.15 -18.58 -9.70
C MET A 220 3.23 -20.07 -10.08
N ARG A 221 3.51 -20.98 -9.14
CA ARG A 221 3.48 -22.43 -9.42
C ARG A 221 2.11 -22.93 -9.85
N LYS A 222 1.03 -22.43 -9.22
CA LYS A 222 -0.35 -22.82 -9.56
C LYS A 222 -0.78 -22.33 -10.93
N LYS A 223 -0.23 -21.20 -11.39
CA LYS A 223 -0.59 -20.60 -12.66
C LYS A 223 0.60 -20.59 -13.61
N LYS A 224 0.57 -21.52 -14.57
CA LYS A 224 1.63 -21.85 -15.53
C LYS A 224 2.16 -20.69 -16.42
N TYR A 225 1.62 -19.47 -16.31
CA TYR A 225 1.82 -18.37 -17.27
C TYR A 225 2.27 -17.03 -16.67
N TRP A 226 2.63 -16.98 -15.39
CA TRP A 226 3.02 -15.72 -14.76
C TRP A 226 4.49 -15.47 -15.08
N ARG A 227 4.74 -14.41 -15.86
CA ARG A 227 6.08 -14.05 -16.34
C ARG A 227 6.76 -13.00 -15.49
N SER A 228 5.99 -12.24 -14.72
CA SER A 228 6.53 -11.21 -13.83
C SER A 228 5.58 -10.92 -12.68
N ALA A 229 6.17 -10.69 -11.51
CA ALA A 229 5.51 -10.10 -10.37
C ALA A 229 6.20 -8.80 -10.01
N VAL A 230 5.41 -7.83 -9.57
CA VAL A 230 5.88 -6.56 -9.05
C VAL A 230 5.62 -6.57 -7.54
N LEU A 231 6.69 -6.43 -6.77
CA LEU A 231 6.60 -6.29 -5.32
C LEU A 231 6.77 -4.82 -4.97
N LEU A 232 5.77 -4.22 -4.32
CA LEU A 232 5.85 -2.87 -3.80
C LEU A 232 5.96 -2.89 -2.28
N VAL A 233 7.11 -2.52 -1.73
CA VAL A 233 7.35 -2.45 -0.30
C VAL A 233 7.21 -1.00 0.16
N LEU A 234 6.22 -0.72 1.01
CA LEU A 234 6.06 0.56 1.69
C LEU A 234 6.50 0.40 3.14
N SER A 235 7.59 1.07 3.53
CA SER A 235 8.18 0.93 4.86
C SER A 235 8.51 2.26 5.52
N SER A 236 8.43 2.29 6.85
CA SER A 236 9.08 3.30 7.68
C SER A 236 10.54 2.92 7.93
N TRP A 237 11.38 3.93 8.08
CA TRP A 237 12.83 3.83 8.28
C TRP A 237 13.24 3.11 9.57
N ASN A 238 12.30 2.89 10.50
CA ASN A 238 12.59 2.43 11.85
C ASN A 238 13.03 0.96 11.94
N TYR A 239 13.21 0.27 10.82
CA TYR A 239 13.61 -1.13 10.81
C TYR A 239 14.58 -1.43 9.69
N CYS A 240 15.83 -1.66 10.10
CA CYS A 240 16.82 -2.35 9.31
C CYS A 240 17.75 -3.10 10.25
N ASP A 241 17.86 -4.41 10.08
CA ASP A 241 18.95 -5.22 10.59
C ASP A 241 19.58 -5.92 9.39
N GLU A 242 20.89 -5.71 9.18
CA GLU A 242 21.63 -6.19 8.00
C GLU A 242 21.51 -7.71 7.80
N ASN A 243 21.32 -8.48 8.88
CA ASN A 243 21.19 -9.94 8.82
C ASN A 243 19.85 -10.38 8.20
N THR A 244 18.88 -9.49 8.14
CA THR A 244 17.46 -9.76 7.88
C THR A 244 17.15 -9.77 6.37
N LEU A 245 18.08 -9.30 5.54
CA LEU A 245 17.86 -9.07 4.12
C LEU A 245 18.41 -10.13 3.17
N GLY A 246 19.17 -11.10 3.69
CA GLY A 246 19.73 -12.18 2.87
C GLY A 246 18.67 -12.96 2.09
N GLU A 247 17.48 -13.18 2.67
CA GLU A 247 16.39 -13.91 2.00
C GLU A 247 15.65 -13.08 0.96
N ALA A 248 15.69 -11.75 1.05
CA ALA A 248 15.03 -10.87 0.09
C ALA A 248 15.70 -10.90 -1.30
N VAL A 249 16.95 -11.38 -1.38
CA VAL A 249 17.65 -11.62 -2.65
C VAL A 249 16.88 -12.60 -3.54
N LEU A 250 16.24 -13.61 -2.95
CA LEU A 250 15.46 -14.62 -3.71
C LEU A 250 14.22 -14.01 -4.39
N ILE A 251 13.70 -12.88 -3.90
CA ILE A 251 12.56 -12.19 -4.54
C ILE A 251 12.98 -11.63 -5.91
N LYS A 252 14.21 -11.11 -6.00
CA LYS A 252 14.68 -10.38 -7.19
C LYS A 252 14.88 -11.27 -8.41
N GLU A 253 15.10 -12.58 -8.22
CA GLU A 253 15.27 -13.52 -9.33
C GLU A 253 13.99 -13.70 -10.17
N HIS A 254 12.83 -13.38 -9.60
CA HIS A 254 11.53 -13.66 -10.21
C HIS A 254 10.60 -12.44 -10.24
N SER A 255 11.04 -11.29 -9.72
CA SER A 255 10.17 -10.13 -9.53
C SER A 255 10.94 -8.81 -9.57
N ASP A 256 10.29 -7.78 -10.10
CA ASP A 256 10.77 -6.41 -9.96
C ASP A 256 10.33 -5.89 -8.59
N VAL A 257 11.30 -5.59 -7.73
CA VAL A 257 11.06 -5.11 -6.37
C VAL A 257 11.23 -3.60 -6.33
N TYR A 258 10.13 -2.90 -6.06
CA TYR A 258 10.09 -1.47 -5.81
C TYR A 258 9.98 -1.23 -4.31
N VAL A 259 10.90 -0.44 -3.78
CA VAL A 259 10.95 -0.04 -2.38
C VAL A 259 10.62 1.44 -2.29
N LEU A 260 9.55 1.74 -1.56
CA LEU A 260 9.04 3.07 -1.33
C LEU A 260 9.13 3.40 0.15
N LEU A 261 10.03 4.31 0.51
CA LEU A 261 10.24 4.70 1.90
C LEU A 261 9.52 5.98 2.24
N ILE A 262 8.77 5.94 3.34
CA ILE A 262 7.90 7.04 3.77
C ILE A 262 8.36 7.53 5.13
N GLY A 263 8.70 8.83 5.22
CA GLY A 263 9.00 9.52 6.47
C GLY A 263 10.31 10.36 6.42
N PRO A 264 10.98 10.58 7.58
CA PRO A 264 12.17 11.42 7.68
C PRO A 264 13.39 10.89 6.91
N GLU A 265 14.49 11.64 6.94
CA GLU A 265 15.74 11.22 6.32
C GLU A 265 16.27 9.89 6.89
N PRO A 266 16.52 8.87 6.05
CA PRO A 266 17.22 7.68 6.50
C PRO A 266 18.65 8.01 6.91
N ASP A 267 19.18 7.25 7.85
CA ASP A 267 20.63 7.15 8.01
C ASP A 267 21.28 6.28 6.91
N SER A 268 22.61 6.30 6.84
CA SER A 268 23.36 5.55 5.83
C SER A 268 23.12 4.05 5.89
N THR A 269 22.93 3.48 7.08
CA THR A 269 22.69 2.05 7.28
C THR A 269 21.34 1.65 6.69
N GLN A 270 20.31 2.46 6.94
CA GLN A 270 18.98 2.28 6.37
C GLN A 270 18.99 2.40 4.84
N ILE A 271 19.74 3.35 4.27
CA ILE A 271 19.89 3.48 2.81
C ILE A 271 20.47 2.19 2.23
N VAL A 272 21.59 1.70 2.78
CA VAL A 272 22.24 0.48 2.29
C VAL A 272 21.27 -0.70 2.34
N CYS A 273 20.58 -0.86 3.45
CA CYS A 273 19.60 -1.91 3.70
C CYS A 273 18.45 -1.91 2.70
N PHE A 274 17.73 -0.80 2.57
CA PHE A 274 16.59 -0.75 1.67
C PHE A 274 17.00 -0.68 0.19
N SER A 275 18.19 -0.16 -0.12
CA SER A 275 18.72 -0.24 -1.49
C SER A 275 19.08 -1.68 -1.89
N SER A 276 19.52 -2.51 -0.94
CA SER A 276 19.77 -3.93 -1.19
C SER A 276 18.47 -4.74 -1.33
N LEU A 277 17.31 -4.19 -0.96
CA LEU A 277 15.98 -4.74 -1.29
C LEU A 277 15.49 -4.40 -2.70
N ALA A 278 15.82 -3.22 -3.21
CA ALA A 278 15.32 -2.73 -4.50
C ALA A 278 15.97 -3.44 -5.69
N SER A 279 15.22 -3.65 -6.78
CA SER A 279 15.79 -4.15 -8.04
C SER A 279 16.77 -3.14 -8.66
N GLN A 280 17.63 -3.62 -9.56
CA GLN A 280 18.56 -2.74 -10.29
C GLN A 280 17.89 -2.20 -11.57
N PRO A 281 18.19 -0.95 -11.98
CA PRO A 281 19.05 0.00 -11.26
C PRO A 281 18.33 0.61 -10.05
N ILE A 282 19.06 0.79 -8.94
CA ILE A 282 18.50 1.26 -7.65
C ILE A 282 17.73 2.58 -7.79
N GLN A 283 18.23 3.54 -8.58
CA GLN A 283 17.58 4.85 -8.73
C GLN A 283 16.14 4.79 -9.29
N ASP A 284 15.78 3.69 -9.95
CA ASP A 284 14.45 3.50 -10.54
C ASP A 284 13.50 2.73 -9.59
N HIS A 285 14.07 2.01 -8.62
CA HIS A 285 13.34 1.07 -7.77
C HIS A 285 13.32 1.46 -6.30
N TYR A 286 14.22 2.34 -5.87
CA TYR A 286 14.29 2.89 -4.54
C TYR A 286 13.85 4.35 -4.57
N ILE A 287 12.67 4.63 -4.00
CA ILE A 287 12.18 6.00 -3.90
C ILE A 287 11.93 6.40 -2.46
N ARG A 288 12.46 7.58 -2.14
CA ARG A 288 12.19 8.30 -0.90
C ARG A 288 11.03 9.26 -1.11
N LEU A 289 10.05 9.21 -0.21
CA LEU A 289 8.92 10.13 -0.16
C LEU A 289 9.08 11.04 1.06
N PRO A 290 9.73 12.21 0.91
CA PRO A 290 9.82 13.18 2.00
C PRO A 290 8.46 13.85 2.28
N ASP A 291 7.59 13.93 1.27
CA ASP A 291 6.28 14.56 1.35
C ASP A 291 5.27 13.96 0.35
N SER A 292 4.01 14.41 0.46
CA SER A 292 2.90 13.98 -0.41
C SER A 292 2.94 14.53 -1.83
N GLU A 293 3.75 15.56 -2.13
CA GLU A 293 3.87 16.10 -3.49
C GLU A 293 4.83 15.25 -4.32
N THR A 294 5.95 14.87 -3.71
CA THR A 294 6.92 13.91 -4.26
C THR A 294 6.25 12.59 -4.61
N LEU A 295 5.22 12.23 -3.86
CA LEU A 295 4.44 11.04 -4.11
C LEU A 295 3.65 11.07 -5.42
N ASN A 296 3.02 12.18 -5.78
CA ASN A 296 2.30 12.26 -7.07
C ASN A 296 3.27 12.21 -8.24
N LYS A 297 4.43 12.88 -8.10
CA LYS A 297 5.53 12.79 -9.07
C LYS A 297 6.07 11.36 -9.17
N PHE A 298 6.08 10.61 -8.07
CA PHE A 298 6.46 9.19 -8.05
C PHE A 298 5.40 8.31 -8.72
N ILE A 299 4.13 8.44 -8.36
CA ILE A 299 3.04 7.66 -9.00
C ILE A 299 3.10 7.89 -10.51
N ALA A 300 3.27 9.14 -10.93
CA ALA A 300 3.52 9.50 -12.32
C ALA A 300 4.73 8.76 -12.91
N LYS A 301 5.91 8.84 -12.27
CA LYS A 301 7.14 8.21 -12.75
C LYS A 301 7.05 6.69 -12.80
N VAL A 302 6.57 6.03 -11.74
CA VAL A 302 6.45 4.57 -11.68
C VAL A 302 5.41 4.07 -12.67
N LEU A 303 4.25 4.70 -12.77
CA LEU A 303 3.29 4.35 -13.81
C LEU A 303 3.88 4.61 -15.19
N VAL A 304 4.59 5.71 -15.41
CA VAL A 304 5.23 5.96 -16.71
C VAL A 304 6.33 4.94 -17.01
N ALA A 305 7.16 4.55 -16.05
CA ALA A 305 8.28 3.63 -16.25
C ALA A 305 7.80 2.17 -16.41
N GLN A 306 6.91 1.70 -15.52
CA GLN A 306 6.27 0.39 -15.60
C GLN A 306 5.43 0.25 -16.86
N PHE A 307 4.80 1.33 -17.33
CA PHE A 307 4.08 1.29 -18.58
C PHE A 307 5.05 1.38 -19.77
N LYS A 308 5.93 2.39 -19.87
CA LYS A 308 6.80 2.56 -21.05
C LYS A 308 7.74 1.37 -21.29
N ASN A 309 8.47 0.91 -20.28
CA ASN A 309 9.48 -0.14 -20.50
C ASN A 309 8.86 -1.52 -20.74
N THR A 310 7.67 -1.78 -20.19
CA THR A 310 6.99 -3.07 -20.37
C THR A 310 6.04 -3.12 -21.57
N PHE A 311 5.69 -1.96 -22.17
CA PHE A 311 4.84 -1.87 -23.38
C PHE A 311 5.60 -1.67 -24.69
N CYS A 312 6.82 -1.11 -24.65
CA CYS A 312 7.58 -0.83 -25.87
C CYS A 312 8.50 -1.96 -26.34
N TYR A 313 8.80 -2.97 -25.51
CA TYR A 313 9.75 -4.04 -25.86
C TYR A 313 9.16 -5.25 -26.59
N ASN A 314 7.90 -5.18 -27.05
CA ASN A 314 7.25 -6.26 -27.80
C ASN A 314 6.57 -5.78 -29.10
N GLN A 315 7.06 -4.69 -29.70
CA GLN A 315 6.80 -4.34 -31.10
C GLN A 315 8.05 -4.60 -31.93
#